data_AF-A0AAV4EXC7-F1
#
_entry.id   AF-A0AAV4EXC7-F1
#
_cell.length_a   1.000
_cell.length_b   1.000
_cell.length_c   1.000
_cell.angle_alpha   90.00
_cell.angle_beta   90.00
_cell.angle_gamma   90.00
#
_symmetry.space_group_name_H-M   'P 1'
#
loop_
_entity.id
_entity.type
_entity.pdbx_description
1 polymer ?
#
loop_
_entity_poly.entity_id
_entity_poly.type
_entity_poly.pdbx_seq_one_letter_code
_entity_poly.pdbx_strand_id
1 'polypeptide(L)'
;MAWHDIYGLTNWLDCQVVVVVVLVLVVVVVVVVVVVVVVVVVVVVVVVMVIIVVVIIVFVVVITEVLLLLLVVVVVVVVIVVVVVVVVVVVVVVEEVVVVVAVVVVVVVAVVMVIIAVVIIVLVVVITEVLLLSLLLLLLLLVVVVVVVVVVVVVVAVVVATTVVRSSSSSSSSSSSSSSSNSSSSSSSSSSSSSSSSSSKSSSSKGGSSSRYQWIETE
;
A
#
# COMPACT_ATOMS: atom_id res chain seq x y z
N MET A 1 118.78 83.08 -30.84
CA MET A 1 118.29 81.71 -31.14
C MET A 1 117.48 81.22 -29.93
N ALA A 2 116.25 81.68 -29.75
CA ALA A 2 115.40 81.30 -28.59
C ALA A 2 113.91 81.16 -28.96
N TRP A 3 113.57 81.24 -30.25
CA TRP A 3 112.20 81.17 -30.76
C TRP A 3 111.84 79.79 -31.34
N HIS A 4 112.80 78.87 -31.41
CA HIS A 4 112.57 77.52 -31.95
C HIS A 4 112.08 76.52 -30.90
N ASP A 5 112.36 76.75 -29.61
CA ASP A 5 112.00 75.82 -28.53
C ASP A 5 110.52 75.94 -28.09
N ILE A 6 109.89 77.09 -28.34
CA ILE A 6 108.48 77.34 -28.01
C ILE A 6 107.55 76.44 -28.84
N TYR A 7 107.87 76.20 -30.12
CA TYR A 7 107.12 75.29 -30.99
C TYR A 7 107.23 73.81 -30.59
N GLY A 8 108.29 73.44 -29.86
CA GLY A 8 108.42 72.10 -29.28
C GLY A 8 107.45 71.86 -28.13
N LEU A 9 107.21 72.90 -27.31
CA LEU A 9 106.31 72.86 -26.15
C LEU A 9 104.83 72.84 -26.55
N THR A 10 104.42 73.58 -27.59
CA THR A 10 103.02 73.53 -28.08
C THR A 10 102.65 72.15 -28.58
N ASN A 11 103.50 71.52 -29.40
CA ASN A 11 103.24 70.18 -29.92
C ASN A 11 103.21 69.11 -28.82
N TRP A 12 103.97 69.31 -27.73
CA TRP A 12 103.93 68.43 -26.55
C TRP A 12 102.61 68.55 -25.79
N LEU A 13 102.11 69.77 -25.61
CA LEU A 13 100.81 70.04 -24.99
C LEU A 13 99.65 69.51 -25.85
N ASP A 14 99.69 69.71 -27.17
CA ASP A 14 98.66 69.20 -28.09
C ASP A 14 98.61 67.66 -28.08
N CYS A 15 99.76 66.98 -28.09
CA CYS A 15 99.83 65.53 -27.90
C CYS A 15 99.22 65.09 -26.55
N GLN A 16 99.51 65.80 -25.46
CA GLN A 16 98.95 65.50 -24.15
C GLN A 16 97.42 65.67 -24.12
N VAL A 17 96.90 66.74 -24.73
CA VAL A 17 95.45 66.98 -24.85
C VAL A 17 94.77 65.88 -25.68
N VAL A 18 95.34 65.50 -26.83
CA VAL A 18 94.77 64.41 -27.65
C VAL A 18 94.71 63.09 -26.89
N VAL A 19 95.79 62.72 -26.15
CA VAL A 19 95.80 61.51 -25.33
C VAL A 19 94.72 61.55 -24.24
N VAL A 20 94.55 62.69 -23.56
CA VAL A 20 93.49 62.87 -22.54
C VAL A 20 92.09 62.75 -23.17
N VAL A 21 91.85 63.39 -24.32
CA VAL A 21 90.54 63.32 -25.02
C VAL A 21 90.22 61.90 -25.46
N VAL A 22 91.19 61.17 -26.04
CA VAL A 22 91.01 59.76 -26.43
C VAL A 22 90.75 58.88 -25.21
N LEU A 23 91.48 59.07 -24.10
CA LEU A 23 91.26 58.32 -22.86
C LEU A 23 89.87 58.58 -22.29
N VAL A 24 89.43 59.84 -22.23
CA VAL A 24 88.06 60.21 -21.79
C VAL A 24 87.00 59.58 -22.70
N LEU A 25 87.19 59.62 -24.02
CA LEU A 25 86.25 59.00 -24.97
C LEU A 25 86.17 57.48 -24.76
N VAL A 26 87.32 56.79 -24.61
CA VAL A 26 87.35 55.34 -24.33
C VAL A 26 86.66 55.03 -23.01
N VAL A 27 86.91 55.80 -21.94
CA VAL A 27 86.23 55.62 -20.64
C VAL A 27 84.73 55.82 -20.78
N VAL A 28 84.27 56.87 -21.48
CA VAL A 28 82.84 57.11 -21.72
C VAL A 28 82.20 55.96 -22.52
N VAL A 29 82.85 55.48 -23.58
CA VAL A 29 82.35 54.34 -24.37
C VAL A 29 82.29 53.07 -23.52
N VAL A 30 83.31 52.77 -22.71
CA VAL A 30 83.29 51.62 -21.79
C VAL A 30 82.16 51.74 -20.77
N VAL A 31 81.97 52.92 -20.17
CA VAL A 31 80.87 53.18 -19.22
C VAL A 31 79.51 52.98 -19.90
N VAL A 32 79.31 53.52 -21.11
CA VAL A 32 78.05 53.33 -21.87
C VAL A 32 77.81 51.86 -22.19
N VAL A 33 78.83 51.12 -22.64
CA VAL A 33 78.71 49.68 -22.91
C VAL A 33 78.37 48.90 -21.64
N VAL A 34 79.02 49.18 -20.51
CA VAL A 34 78.72 48.55 -19.22
C VAL A 34 77.29 48.86 -18.78
N VAL A 35 76.83 50.11 -18.89
CA VAL A 35 75.45 50.50 -18.55
C VAL A 35 74.44 49.77 -19.44
N VAL A 36 74.67 49.70 -20.75
CA VAL A 36 73.80 48.96 -21.69
C VAL A 36 73.76 47.47 -21.34
N VAL A 37 74.90 46.84 -21.06
CA VAL A 37 74.95 45.42 -20.65
C VAL A 37 74.20 45.19 -19.34
N VAL A 38 74.37 46.06 -18.33
CA VAL A 38 73.64 45.96 -17.06
C VAL A 38 72.13 46.12 -17.27
N VAL A 39 71.69 47.08 -18.08
CA VAL A 39 70.26 47.27 -18.41
C VAL A 39 69.70 46.03 -19.13
N VAL A 40 70.40 45.47 -20.10
CA VAL A 40 69.98 44.24 -20.81
C VAL A 40 69.88 43.06 -19.83
N VAL A 41 70.86 42.87 -18.94
CA VAL A 41 70.82 41.80 -17.93
C VAL A 41 69.64 41.98 -16.98
N VAL A 42 69.37 43.20 -16.50
CA VAL A 42 68.21 43.48 -15.62
C VAL A 42 66.90 43.21 -16.35
N VAL A 43 66.75 43.63 -17.61
CA VAL A 43 65.56 43.35 -18.42
C VAL A 43 65.36 41.84 -18.61
N VAL A 44 66.41 41.09 -18.94
CA VAL A 44 66.34 39.63 -19.08
C VAL A 44 65.92 38.96 -17.75
N VAL A 45 66.49 39.37 -16.62
CA VAL A 45 66.12 38.84 -15.29
C VAL A 45 64.65 39.14 -14.98
N VAL A 46 64.17 40.36 -15.23
CA VAL A 46 62.76 40.72 -15.01
C VAL A 46 61.83 39.89 -15.91
N VAL A 47 62.17 39.72 -17.19
CA VAL A 47 61.38 38.89 -18.12
C VAL A 47 61.33 37.43 -17.66
N VAL A 48 62.46 36.85 -17.24
CA VAL A 48 62.51 35.48 -16.69
C VAL A 48 61.65 35.35 -15.42
N MET A 49 61.71 36.32 -14.51
CA MET A 49 60.88 36.33 -13.29
C MET A 49 59.39 36.41 -13.63
N VAL A 50 59.00 37.25 -14.59
CA VAL A 50 57.60 37.33 -15.06
C VAL A 50 57.14 36.00 -15.68
N ILE A 51 57.98 35.35 -16.50
CA ILE A 51 57.66 34.03 -17.09
C ILE A 51 57.45 32.98 -15.98
N ILE A 52 58.34 32.93 -14.98
CA ILE A 52 58.21 31.99 -13.84
C ILE A 52 56.90 32.24 -13.08
N VAL A 53 56.57 33.50 -12.78
CA VAL A 53 55.31 33.86 -12.10
C VAL A 53 54.08 33.46 -12.92
N VAL A 54 54.08 33.71 -14.23
CA VAL A 54 52.97 33.29 -15.13
C VAL A 54 52.82 31.77 -15.15
N VAL A 55 53.92 31.01 -15.24
CA VAL A 55 53.88 29.53 -15.20
C VAL A 55 53.32 29.03 -13.86
N ILE A 56 53.71 29.63 -12.74
CA ILE A 56 53.16 29.28 -11.41
C ILE A 56 51.66 29.58 -11.34
N ILE A 57 51.21 30.75 -11.82
CA ILE A 57 49.78 31.10 -11.84
C ILE A 57 48.99 30.11 -12.69
N VAL A 58 49.44 29.78 -13.90
CA VAL A 58 48.78 28.80 -14.77
C VAL A 58 48.70 27.42 -14.10
N PHE A 59 49.78 26.98 -13.45
CA PHE A 59 49.79 25.69 -12.74
C PHE A 59 48.83 25.66 -11.55
N VAL A 60 48.76 26.76 -10.77
CA VAL A 60 47.78 26.91 -9.68
C VAL A 60 46.35 26.88 -10.22
N VAL A 61 46.04 27.61 -11.30
CA VAL A 61 44.71 27.61 -11.92
C VAL A 61 44.32 26.19 -12.35
N VAL A 62 45.19 25.47 -13.08
CA VAL A 62 44.94 24.09 -13.51
C VAL A 62 44.70 23.16 -12.32
N ILE A 63 45.49 23.26 -11.24
CA ILE A 63 45.24 22.49 -10.01
C ILE A 63 43.87 22.83 -9.42
N THR A 64 43.50 24.11 -9.32
CA THR A 64 42.19 24.49 -8.76
C THR A 64 41.02 23.99 -9.61
N GLU A 65 41.12 24.03 -10.94
CA GLU A 65 40.11 23.46 -11.84
C GLU A 65 39.98 21.94 -11.66
N VAL A 66 41.09 21.21 -11.60
CA VAL A 66 41.10 19.75 -11.37
C VAL A 66 40.49 19.40 -10.01
N LEU A 67 40.79 20.16 -8.95
CA LEU A 67 40.20 19.96 -7.62
C LEU A 67 38.70 20.26 -7.60
N LEU A 68 38.24 21.30 -8.31
CA LEU A 68 36.81 21.60 -8.45
C LEU A 68 36.07 20.51 -9.23
N LEU A 69 36.65 19.99 -10.33
CA LEU A 69 36.07 18.88 -11.08
C LEU A 69 35.99 17.60 -10.21
N LEU A 70 37.03 17.29 -9.44
CA LEU A 70 37.01 16.18 -8.49
C LEU A 70 35.90 16.34 -7.45
N LEU A 71 35.74 17.53 -6.87
CA LEU A 71 34.68 17.83 -5.92
C LEU A 71 33.29 17.62 -6.54
N VAL A 72 33.06 18.11 -7.76
CA VAL A 72 31.81 17.91 -8.50
C VAL A 72 31.53 16.42 -8.72
N VAL A 73 32.53 15.64 -9.14
CA VAL A 73 32.38 14.18 -9.32
C VAL A 73 32.02 13.49 -7.99
N VAL A 74 32.67 13.84 -6.88
CA VAL A 74 32.35 13.29 -5.56
C VAL A 74 30.91 13.62 -5.15
N VAL A 75 30.46 14.87 -5.33
CA VAL A 75 29.07 15.27 -5.04
C VAL A 75 28.08 14.49 -5.90
N VAL A 76 28.33 14.31 -7.20
CA VAL A 76 27.47 13.52 -8.09
C VAL A 76 27.40 12.05 -7.64
N VAL A 77 28.53 11.44 -7.26
CA VAL A 77 28.56 10.06 -6.73
C VAL A 77 27.75 9.95 -5.43
N VAL A 78 27.90 10.90 -4.50
CA VAL A 78 27.11 10.91 -3.25
C VAL A 78 25.62 11.04 -3.54
N VAL A 79 25.20 11.91 -4.46
CA VAL A 79 23.79 12.04 -4.86
C VAL A 79 23.26 10.73 -5.47
N ILE A 80 24.02 10.08 -6.35
CA ILE A 80 23.64 8.77 -6.93
C ILE A 80 23.48 7.72 -5.83
N VAL A 81 24.41 7.64 -4.88
CA VAL A 81 24.33 6.70 -3.74
C VAL A 81 23.08 6.97 -2.90
N VAL A 82 22.78 8.24 -2.57
CA VAL A 82 21.58 8.61 -1.82
C VAL A 82 20.30 8.21 -2.57
N VAL A 83 20.23 8.47 -3.88
CA VAL A 83 19.07 8.05 -4.71
C VAL A 83 18.91 6.53 -4.72
N VAL A 84 20.00 5.77 -4.87
CA VAL A 84 19.96 4.29 -4.81
C VAL A 84 19.48 3.81 -3.45
N VAL A 85 19.97 4.38 -2.35
CA VAL A 85 19.51 4.03 -0.98
C VAL A 85 18.02 4.32 -0.81
N VAL A 86 17.52 5.47 -1.27
CA VAL A 86 16.09 5.81 -1.22
C VAL A 86 15.25 4.82 -2.03
N VAL A 87 15.68 4.45 -3.24
CA VAL A 87 14.99 3.45 -4.06
C VAL A 87 14.94 2.09 -3.36
N VAL A 88 16.05 1.63 -2.77
CA VAL A 88 16.10 0.37 -2.01
C VAL A 88 15.13 0.40 -0.82
N VAL A 89 15.11 1.49 -0.05
CA VAL A 89 14.18 1.66 1.09
C VAL A 89 12.72 1.61 0.61
N VAL A 90 12.38 2.29 -0.49
CA VAL A 90 11.02 2.25 -1.06
C VAL A 90 10.63 0.83 -1.50
N VAL A 91 11.55 0.08 -2.14
CA VAL A 91 11.29 -1.31 -2.54
C VAL A 91 11.03 -2.21 -1.33
N VAL A 92 11.84 -2.11 -0.27
CA VAL A 92 11.65 -2.89 0.97
C VAL A 92 10.30 -2.56 1.63
N VAL A 93 9.94 -1.29 1.74
CA VAL A 93 8.64 -0.88 2.31
C VAL A 93 7.47 -1.40 1.48
N VAL A 94 7.56 -1.39 0.15
CA VAL A 94 6.53 -1.96 -0.72
C VAL A 94 6.41 -3.48 -0.54
N GLU A 95 7.52 -4.21 -0.41
CA GLU A 95 7.52 -5.64 -0.16
C GLU A 95 6.86 -5.99 1.19
N GLU A 96 7.22 -5.29 2.27
CA GLU A 96 6.58 -5.47 3.59
C GLU A 96 5.07 -5.20 3.54
N VAL A 97 4.63 -4.14 2.87
CA VAL A 97 3.20 -3.83 2.69
C VAL A 97 2.48 -4.94 1.92
N VAL A 98 3.08 -5.49 0.86
CA VAL A 98 2.51 -6.62 0.11
C VAL A 98 2.38 -7.86 0.98
N VAL A 99 3.40 -8.18 1.81
CA VAL A 99 3.35 -9.30 2.76
C VAL A 99 2.24 -9.10 3.80
N VAL A 100 2.11 -7.90 4.38
CA VAL A 100 1.03 -7.58 5.34
C VAL A 100 -0.35 -7.75 4.70
N VAL A 101 -0.55 -7.23 3.48
CA VAL A 101 -1.82 -7.39 2.75
C VAL A 101 -2.11 -8.87 2.46
N ALA A 102 -1.12 -9.65 2.05
CA ALA A 102 -1.29 -11.09 1.82
C ALA A 102 -1.69 -11.84 3.10
N VAL A 103 -1.06 -11.55 4.24
CA VAL A 103 -1.42 -12.12 5.55
C VAL A 103 -2.86 -11.75 5.94
N VAL A 104 -3.25 -10.48 5.78
CA VAL A 104 -4.63 -10.04 6.06
C VAL A 104 -5.65 -10.78 5.19
N VAL A 105 -5.39 -10.96 3.89
CA VAL A 105 -6.26 -11.73 2.99
C VAL A 105 -6.38 -13.19 3.44
N VAL A 106 -5.27 -13.84 3.81
CA VAL A 106 -5.28 -15.23 4.31
C VAL A 106 -6.11 -15.34 5.61
N VAL A 107 -5.95 -14.41 6.54
CA VAL A 107 -6.74 -14.37 7.79
C VAL A 107 -8.23 -14.18 7.51
N VAL A 108 -8.60 -13.27 6.59
CA VAL A 108 -10.01 -13.05 6.20
C VAL A 108 -10.60 -14.33 5.57
N VAL A 109 -9.88 -14.99 4.66
CA VAL A 109 -10.33 -16.26 4.05
C VAL A 109 -10.50 -17.35 5.11
N ALA A 110 -9.57 -17.47 6.07
CA ALA A 110 -9.67 -18.43 7.16
C ALA A 110 -10.90 -18.17 8.06
N VAL A 111 -11.17 -16.90 8.42
CA VAL A 111 -12.35 -16.51 9.19
C VAL A 111 -13.64 -16.83 8.42
N VAL A 112 -13.71 -16.54 7.13
CA VAL A 112 -14.87 -16.89 6.29
C VAL A 112 -15.10 -18.41 6.24
N MET A 113 -14.05 -19.21 6.08
CA MET A 113 -14.16 -20.67 6.12
C MET A 113 -14.67 -21.19 7.47
N VAL A 114 -14.22 -20.61 8.59
CA VAL A 114 -14.72 -20.97 9.93
C VAL A 114 -16.20 -20.60 10.09
N ILE A 115 -16.62 -19.42 9.62
CA ILE A 115 -18.04 -19.00 9.66
C ILE A 115 -18.91 -19.99 8.85
N ILE A 116 -18.48 -20.36 7.65
CA ILE A 116 -19.18 -21.35 6.81
C ILE A 116 -19.29 -22.70 7.53
N ALA A 117 -18.19 -23.19 8.14
CA ALA A 117 -18.19 -24.43 8.90
C ALA A 117 -19.17 -24.40 10.09
N VAL A 118 -19.21 -23.29 10.84
CA VAL A 118 -20.17 -23.10 11.96
C VAL A 118 -21.61 -23.10 11.45
N VAL A 119 -21.92 -22.42 10.33
CA VAL A 119 -23.25 -22.41 9.73
C VAL A 119 -23.68 -23.83 9.30
N ILE A 120 -22.76 -24.61 8.71
CA ILE A 120 -23.03 -26.01 8.34
C ILE A 120 -23.32 -26.86 9.59
N ILE A 121 -22.53 -26.72 10.67
CA ILE A 121 -22.75 -27.45 11.93
C ILE A 121 -24.13 -27.11 12.52
N VAL A 122 -24.49 -25.82 12.60
CA VAL A 122 -25.81 -25.39 13.10
C VAL A 122 -26.94 -25.96 12.24
N LEU A 123 -26.80 -25.94 10.92
CA LEU A 123 -27.79 -26.50 10.00
C LEU A 123 -27.95 -28.02 10.18
N VAL A 124 -26.86 -28.77 10.39
CA VAL A 124 -26.90 -30.22 10.68
C VAL A 124 -27.59 -30.50 12.02
N VAL A 125 -27.32 -29.70 13.07
CA VAL A 125 -28.00 -29.83 14.36
C VAL A 125 -29.51 -29.60 14.21
N VAL A 126 -29.93 -28.52 13.55
CA VAL A 126 -31.34 -28.20 13.31
C VAL A 126 -32.05 -29.30 12.51
N ILE A 127 -31.42 -29.83 11.44
CA ILE A 127 -31.98 -30.98 10.70
C ILE A 127 -32.12 -32.21 11.59
N THR A 128 -31.13 -32.49 12.45
CA THR A 128 -31.16 -33.64 13.37
C THR A 128 -32.29 -33.51 14.39
N GLU A 129 -32.49 -32.33 14.98
CA GLU A 129 -33.61 -32.06 15.90
C GLU A 129 -34.97 -32.22 15.20
N VAL A 130 -35.14 -31.69 13.98
CA VAL A 130 -36.37 -31.86 13.19
C VAL A 130 -36.66 -33.32 12.87
N LEU A 131 -35.63 -34.11 12.52
CA LEU A 131 -35.77 -35.55 12.28
C LEU A 131 -36.16 -36.31 13.57
N LEU A 132 -35.56 -35.98 14.72
CA LEU A 132 -35.90 -36.58 16.00
C LEU A 132 -37.35 -36.26 16.43
N LEU A 133 -37.78 -35.00 16.26
CA LEU A 133 -39.17 -34.60 16.53
C LEU A 133 -40.16 -35.29 15.59
N SER A 134 -39.82 -35.44 14.30
CA SER A 134 -40.63 -36.16 13.32
C SER A 134 -40.78 -37.65 13.68
N LEU A 135 -39.69 -38.30 14.09
CA LEU A 135 -39.69 -39.69 14.54
C LEU A 135 -40.51 -39.88 15.83
N LEU A 136 -40.41 -38.96 16.79
CA LEU A 136 -41.20 -38.98 18.02
C LEU A 136 -42.71 -38.83 17.72
N LEU A 137 -43.09 -37.94 16.81
CA LEU A 137 -44.48 -37.77 16.37
C LEU A 137 -45.00 -39.04 15.70
N LEU A 138 -44.22 -39.66 14.81
CA LEU A 138 -44.57 -40.93 14.16
C LEU A 138 -44.76 -42.06 15.17
N LEU A 139 -43.89 -42.15 16.18
CA LEU A 139 -44.02 -43.13 17.27
C LEU A 139 -45.29 -42.89 18.10
N LEU A 140 -45.60 -41.64 18.44
CA LEU A 140 -46.83 -41.27 19.15
C LEU A 140 -48.08 -41.62 18.33
N LEU A 141 -48.08 -41.36 17.02
CA LEU A 141 -49.16 -41.75 16.11
C LEU A 141 -49.35 -43.26 16.09
N LEU A 142 -48.26 -44.04 16.02
CA LEU A 142 -48.30 -45.50 16.06
C LEU A 142 -48.93 -46.01 17.37
N VAL A 143 -48.55 -45.43 18.52
CA VAL A 143 -49.15 -45.76 19.83
C VAL A 143 -50.65 -45.47 19.84
N VAL A 144 -51.08 -44.33 19.31
CA VAL A 144 -52.52 -43.99 19.20
C VAL A 144 -53.26 -45.01 18.34
N VAL A 145 -52.70 -45.41 17.19
CA VAL A 145 -53.30 -46.45 16.32
C VAL A 145 -53.42 -47.79 17.06
N VAL A 146 -52.39 -48.22 17.79
CA VAL A 146 -52.44 -49.45 18.60
C VAL A 146 -53.52 -49.37 19.68
N VAL A 147 -53.65 -48.25 20.38
CA VAL A 147 -54.70 -48.04 21.39
C VAL A 147 -56.09 -48.11 20.76
N VAL A 148 -56.31 -47.48 19.60
CA VAL A 148 -57.58 -47.55 18.87
C VAL A 148 -57.91 -48.99 18.46
N VAL A 149 -56.94 -49.76 17.95
CA VAL A 149 -57.13 -51.17 17.61
C VAL A 149 -57.51 -52.00 18.84
N VAL A 150 -56.82 -51.80 19.98
CA VAL A 150 -57.16 -52.49 21.24
C VAL A 150 -58.58 -52.15 21.70
N VAL A 151 -58.98 -50.88 21.66
CA VAL A 151 -60.35 -50.46 22.01
C VAL A 151 -61.38 -51.11 21.08
N VAL A 152 -61.14 -51.15 19.78
CA VAL A 152 -62.03 -51.83 18.81
C VAL A 152 -62.15 -53.33 19.13
N VAL A 153 -61.04 -54.02 19.41
CA VAL A 153 -61.04 -55.44 19.79
C VAL A 153 -61.83 -55.68 21.08
N VAL A 154 -61.67 -54.82 22.10
CA VAL A 154 -62.45 -54.91 23.35
C VAL A 154 -63.94 -54.69 23.11
N VAL A 155 -64.32 -53.69 22.30
CA VAL A 155 -65.74 -53.44 21.94
C VAL A 155 -66.34 -54.63 21.21
N VAL A 156 -65.62 -55.20 20.23
CA VAL A 156 -66.06 -56.42 19.51
C VAL A 156 -66.23 -57.60 20.48
N ALA A 157 -65.28 -57.82 21.40
CA ALA A 157 -65.37 -58.89 22.40
C ALA A 157 -66.59 -58.72 23.33
N VAL A 158 -66.92 -57.49 23.75
CA VAL A 158 -68.12 -57.19 24.55
C VAL A 158 -69.41 -57.43 23.75
N VAL A 159 -69.45 -57.07 22.47
CA VAL A 159 -70.60 -57.35 21.59
C VAL A 159 -70.79 -58.86 21.39
N VAL A 160 -69.71 -59.63 21.20
CA VAL A 160 -69.76 -61.10 21.12
C VAL A 160 -70.24 -61.71 22.45
N ALA A 161 -69.70 -61.27 23.59
CA ALA A 161 -70.13 -61.78 24.89
C ALA A 161 -71.63 -61.51 25.16
N THR A 162 -72.10 -60.28 24.88
CA THR A 162 -73.51 -59.91 25.12
C THR A 162 -74.51 -60.52 24.14
N THR A 163 -74.08 -60.99 22.96
CA THR A 163 -74.92 -61.76 22.03
C THR A 163 -75.01 -63.24 22.45
N VAL A 164 -73.91 -63.85 22.88
CA VAL A 164 -73.89 -65.21 23.43
C VAL A 164 -74.78 -65.35 24.68
N VAL A 165 -74.72 -64.39 25.61
CA VAL A 165 -75.56 -64.41 26.82
C VAL A 165 -77.05 -64.32 26.48
N ARG A 166 -77.47 -63.43 25.55
CA ARG A 166 -78.89 -63.31 25.16
C ARG A 166 -79.44 -64.57 24.49
N SER A 167 -78.61 -65.29 23.74
CA SER A 167 -78.98 -66.56 23.09
C SER A 167 -79.37 -67.66 24.10
N SER A 168 -78.97 -67.52 25.37
CA SER A 168 -79.26 -68.48 26.44
C SER A 168 -80.62 -68.26 27.12
N SER A 169 -81.32 -67.15 26.85
CA SER A 169 -82.55 -66.75 27.55
C SER A 169 -83.83 -66.89 26.71
N SER A 170 -83.73 -67.45 25.49
CA SER A 170 -84.80 -67.42 24.49
C SER A 170 -85.61 -68.71 24.40
N SER A 171 -86.32 -69.07 25.48
CA SER A 171 -87.26 -70.19 25.46
C SER A 171 -88.56 -69.93 26.25
N SER A 172 -89.32 -68.89 25.90
CA SER A 172 -90.79 -68.85 26.10
C SER A 172 -91.53 -67.67 25.43
N SER A 173 -92.67 -68.00 24.80
CA SER A 173 -93.92 -67.21 24.60
C SER A 173 -93.95 -65.88 23.80
N SER A 174 -94.25 -66.02 22.50
CA SER A 174 -95.49 -65.58 21.78
C SER A 174 -96.28 -64.28 22.11
N SER A 175 -96.83 -63.71 21.02
CA SER A 175 -98.13 -63.00 20.81
C SER A 175 -98.21 -61.46 20.66
N SER A 176 -98.55 -61.05 19.42
CA SER A 176 -99.62 -60.11 19.02
C SER A 176 -99.57 -58.57 19.22
N SER A 177 -99.73 -57.89 18.05
CA SER A 177 -100.64 -56.76 17.73
C SER A 177 -100.36 -55.28 18.09
N SER A 178 -100.14 -54.51 17.00
CA SER A 178 -100.88 -53.28 16.59
C SER A 178 -100.50 -51.85 17.08
N SER A 179 -100.61 -50.91 16.12
CA SER A 179 -101.05 -49.50 16.24
C SER A 179 -100.05 -48.31 16.35
N SER A 180 -100.06 -47.51 15.27
CA SER A 180 -100.19 -46.02 15.20
C SER A 180 -99.11 -45.01 15.67
N SER A 181 -98.79 -44.12 14.71
CA SER A 181 -98.79 -42.63 14.77
C SER A 181 -97.54 -41.77 15.08
N ASN A 182 -97.43 -40.70 14.27
CA ASN A 182 -96.81 -39.37 14.43
C ASN A 182 -95.38 -39.18 14.97
N SER A 183 -94.59 -38.37 14.24
CA SER A 183 -93.61 -37.42 14.81
C SER A 183 -93.40 -36.24 13.86
N SER A 184 -93.58 -35.02 14.37
CA SER A 184 -93.39 -33.75 13.64
C SER A 184 -92.41 -32.87 14.40
N SER A 185 -91.69 -31.98 13.70
CA SER A 185 -91.10 -30.71 14.21
C SER A 185 -90.05 -30.78 15.34
N SER A 186 -89.15 -29.81 15.56
CA SER A 186 -88.58 -28.72 14.75
C SER A 186 -87.42 -28.09 15.56
N SER A 187 -86.45 -27.46 14.87
CA SER A 187 -85.58 -26.36 15.39
C SER A 187 -84.63 -26.71 16.58
N SER A 188 -83.53 -26.00 16.85
CA SER A 188 -83.22 -24.56 16.66
C SER A 188 -81.71 -24.27 16.69
N SER A 189 -81.27 -23.15 16.08
CA SER A 189 -80.25 -22.15 16.56
C SER A 189 -78.86 -22.62 17.11
N SER A 190 -77.71 -21.92 17.04
CA SER A 190 -77.24 -20.59 16.59
C SER A 190 -75.74 -20.51 17.01
N SER A 191 -74.83 -19.66 16.54
CA SER A 191 -74.68 -18.69 15.42
C SER A 191 -73.24 -18.12 15.49
N SER A 192 -72.84 -17.20 14.59
CA SER A 192 -71.75 -16.19 14.77
C SER A 192 -70.29 -16.68 14.96
N SER A 193 -69.24 -15.99 14.52
CA SER A 193 -69.07 -14.75 13.72
C SER A 193 -67.58 -14.51 13.39
N SER A 194 -67.31 -13.67 12.36
CA SER A 194 -66.12 -12.78 12.23
C SER A 194 -64.69 -13.39 12.17
N SER A 195 -63.70 -12.83 11.47
CA SER A 195 -63.67 -11.65 10.59
C SER A 195 -62.43 -11.66 9.68
N SER A 196 -62.54 -10.96 8.55
CA SER A 196 -61.51 -10.65 7.57
C SER A 196 -60.37 -9.75 8.11
N SER A 197 -59.16 -9.91 7.56
CA SER A 197 -58.31 -8.76 7.22
C SER A 197 -57.21 -9.14 6.22
N SER A 198 -57.13 -8.35 5.16
CA SER A 198 -56.18 -8.46 4.05
C SER A 198 -55.00 -7.48 4.21
N SER A 199 -54.08 -7.53 3.24
CA SER A 199 -53.19 -6.44 2.76
C SER A 199 -51.72 -6.38 3.25
N SER A 200 -50.85 -6.94 2.39
CA SER A 200 -49.67 -6.29 1.79
C SER A 200 -48.77 -5.37 2.63
N LYS A 201 -47.50 -5.77 2.78
CA LYS A 201 -46.35 -4.84 2.86
C LYS A 201 -45.20 -5.31 1.96
N SER A 202 -45.01 -4.61 0.85
CA SER A 202 -43.97 -4.85 -0.16
C SER A 202 -43.44 -3.52 -0.71
N SER A 203 -42.30 -3.06 -0.20
CA SER A 203 -41.45 -1.99 -0.76
C SER A 203 -40.27 -1.78 0.21
N SER A 204 -39.01 -2.09 -0.11
CA SER A 204 -38.13 -1.51 -1.14
C SER A 204 -37.59 -0.11 -0.77
N SER A 205 -36.40 -0.07 -0.19
CA SER A 205 -35.56 1.13 -0.08
C SER A 205 -34.10 0.78 -0.40
N LYS A 206 -33.75 0.85 -1.70
CA LYS A 206 -32.36 0.87 -2.16
C LYS A 206 -31.76 2.24 -1.83
N GLY A 207 -30.93 2.32 -0.79
CA GLY A 207 -29.96 3.39 -0.60
C GLY A 207 -28.55 2.79 -0.60
N GLY A 208 -27.54 3.40 -1.20
CA GLY A 208 -27.55 4.57 -2.10
C GLY A 208 -26.22 4.60 -2.84
N SER A 209 -26.25 4.71 -4.17
CA SER A 209 -25.04 4.76 -4.99
C SER A 209 -24.67 6.19 -5.33
N SER A 210 -23.35 6.43 -5.31
CA SER A 210 -22.64 7.45 -6.09
C SER A 210 -22.78 8.92 -5.68
N SER A 211 -21.59 9.52 -5.51
CA SER A 211 -21.17 10.87 -5.96
C SER A 211 -20.55 11.67 -4.81
N ARG A 212 -19.22 11.76 -4.74
CA ARG A 212 -18.36 12.66 -5.54
C ARG A 212 -18.29 14.05 -4.89
N TYR A 213 -17.28 14.22 -4.04
CA TYR A 213 -16.51 15.47 -3.95
C TYR A 213 -15.02 15.10 -3.75
N GLN A 214 -14.31 14.93 -4.85
CA GLN A 214 -12.90 15.34 -4.89
C GLN A 214 -12.91 16.86 -5.03
N TRP A 215 -12.23 17.56 -4.13
CA TRP A 215 -11.43 18.74 -4.48
C TRP A 215 -10.19 18.70 -3.60
N ILE A 216 -9.03 18.83 -4.24
CA ILE A 216 -7.70 18.68 -3.69
C ILE A 216 -7.19 20.04 -3.20
N GLU A 217 -6.35 20.03 -2.16
CA GLU A 217 -5.60 21.20 -1.71
C GLU A 217 -4.77 21.85 -2.81
N THR A 218 -4.72 23.17 -2.78
CA THR A 218 -3.62 23.95 -3.37
C THR A 218 -2.81 24.56 -2.23
N GLU A 219 -1.64 24.00 -1.97
CA GLU A 219 -0.48 24.75 -1.46
C GLU A 219 0.20 25.50 -2.62
#